data_AF-A0A3D4FBJ3-F1
#
_entry.id   AF-A0A3D4FBJ3-F1
#
_cell.length_a   1.000
_cell.length_b   1.000
_cell.length_c   1.000
_cell.angle_alpha   90.00
_cell.angle_beta   90.00
_cell.angle_gamma   90.00
#
_symmetry.space_group_name_H-M   'P 1'
#
loop_
_entity.id
_entity.type
_entity.pdbx_description
1 polymer ?
#
loop_
_entity_poly.entity_id
_entity_poly.type
_entity_poly.pdbx_seq_one_letter_code
_entity_poly.pdbx_strand_id
1 'polypeptide(L)'
;MMGLLIPLLEAQPRMPFTMKVPEPRTYWTSAAVDWLTPSLGPSPAKIRVFASPEAEHASEVDHRLIVHVVPETDLSDLESFLDGMPLKPLAHASTYLLETISPVDALLWGERLSTRADIVAAYPVESKPFKPRKAYASVPDDPFFEYQWYLDQRDAKGQKLGLDLNLRAAWPVSGGNGVGVAIVDTGVGLLHPDLEEAFSASENHNFISGEDDGEPVSSSMFHGTAVAGLIGAVHDNQEGIAGILPGASLSSWVIFGLGGGIADSLQLAEMYEYRPDCIAIQNHSWGNAFAQQEGPSFIERSAISNAFYQGRSGKGTIMVRAGGNDRIRGDFHPGLGDVNDDGYTSMHQSIAVAATDRQGKATTYSNRGACILVAAPGGESDDGLFTTDLLGRQGYTTSTRGLGEGDYIPNEIGFIGTSAAAPLVSGMAGLALGVNPNLSNRDVQQLLIASAR
;
A
#
# COMPACT_ATOMS: atom_id res chain seq x y z
N MET A 1 21.90 -35.75 17.67
CA MET A 1 21.03 -34.58 17.43
C MET A 1 19.79 -35.09 16.69
N MET A 2 18.70 -35.35 17.43
CA MET A 2 17.43 -35.79 16.85
C MET A 2 16.79 -34.59 16.15
N GLY A 3 16.57 -34.71 14.84
CA GLY A 3 15.75 -33.78 14.07
C GLY A 3 14.28 -33.96 14.47
N LEU A 4 13.68 -32.89 14.98
CA LEU A 4 12.24 -32.78 15.14
C LEU A 4 11.62 -32.53 13.75
N LEU A 5 11.22 -33.60 13.09
CA LEU A 5 10.22 -33.53 12.02
C LEU A 5 8.90 -33.09 12.66
N ILE A 6 8.51 -31.84 12.41
CA ILE A 6 7.14 -31.38 12.61
C ILE A 6 6.30 -32.11 11.54
N PRO A 7 5.29 -32.92 11.90
CA PRO A 7 4.44 -33.52 10.90
C PRO A 7 3.66 -32.41 10.19
N LEU A 8 3.72 -32.36 8.86
CA LEU A 8 2.69 -31.67 8.08
C LEU A 8 1.34 -32.28 8.50
N LEU A 9 0.52 -31.52 9.22
CA LEU A 9 -0.89 -31.86 9.35
C LEU A 9 -1.48 -31.86 7.95
N GLU A 10 -1.84 -33.02 7.42
CA GLU A 10 -2.72 -33.10 6.26
C GLU A 10 -3.97 -32.27 6.57
N ALA A 11 -4.21 -31.22 5.79
CA ALA A 11 -5.39 -30.38 5.94
C ALA A 11 -6.63 -31.26 5.75
N GLN A 12 -7.49 -31.32 6.78
CA GLN A 12 -8.77 -32.02 6.70
C GLN A 12 -9.53 -31.55 5.45
N PRO A 13 -10.10 -32.46 4.64
CA PRO A 13 -10.83 -32.08 3.44
C PRO A 13 -12.01 -31.19 3.81
N ARG A 14 -12.08 -30.00 3.22
CA ARG A 14 -13.17 -29.04 3.43
C ARG A 14 -14.25 -29.24 2.38
N MET A 15 -15.51 -29.23 2.80
CA MET A 15 -16.65 -29.40 1.89
C MET A 15 -17.22 -28.05 1.44
N PRO A 16 -17.47 -27.86 0.13
CA PRO A 16 -18.06 -26.63 -0.39
C PRO A 16 -19.57 -26.59 -0.11
N PHE A 17 -20.13 -25.38 0.01
CA PHE A 17 -21.56 -25.10 0.07
C PHE A 17 -21.84 -23.66 -0.40
N THR A 18 -23.06 -23.36 -0.81
CA THR A 18 -23.41 -22.03 -1.36
C THR A 18 -24.22 -21.19 -0.36
N MET A 19 -23.90 -19.90 -0.26
CA MET A 19 -24.73 -18.90 0.44
C MET A 19 -24.96 -17.69 -0.45
N LYS A 20 -26.00 -16.89 -0.18
CA LYS A 20 -26.31 -15.69 -0.98
C LYS A 20 -26.01 -14.42 -0.19
N VAL A 21 -25.12 -13.57 -0.71
CA VAL A 21 -24.72 -12.28 -0.10
C VAL A 21 -24.17 -11.29 -1.13
N PRO A 22 -24.99 -10.43 -1.74
CA PRO A 22 -26.34 -10.67 -2.26
C PRO A 22 -26.37 -11.56 -3.52
N GLU A 23 -25.19 -11.93 -4.02
CA GLU A 23 -24.99 -12.93 -5.07
C GLU A 23 -24.65 -14.30 -4.44
N PRO A 24 -25.01 -15.44 -5.07
CA PRO A 24 -24.56 -16.75 -4.64
C PRO A 24 -23.03 -16.84 -4.66
N ARG A 25 -22.44 -17.29 -3.56
CA ARG A 25 -21.00 -17.53 -3.40
C ARG A 25 -20.76 -18.87 -2.72
N THR A 26 -19.72 -19.56 -3.15
CA THR A 26 -19.27 -20.81 -2.54
C THR A 26 -18.39 -20.51 -1.33
N TYR A 27 -18.63 -21.25 -0.26
CA TYR A 27 -17.88 -21.26 0.99
C TYR A 27 -17.49 -22.70 1.34
N TRP A 28 -16.58 -22.87 2.29
CA TRP A 28 -16.08 -24.19 2.69
C TRP A 28 -16.26 -24.41 4.19
N THR A 29 -16.52 -25.64 4.60
CA THR A 29 -16.56 -26.02 6.02
C THR A 29 -15.75 -27.28 6.28
N SER A 30 -15.16 -27.38 7.47
CA SER A 30 -14.51 -28.61 7.95
C SER A 30 -15.47 -29.57 8.63
N ALA A 31 -16.75 -29.19 8.79
CA ALA A 31 -17.76 -30.06 9.36
C ALA A 31 -18.10 -31.20 8.37
N ALA A 32 -18.25 -32.42 8.87
CA ALA A 32 -18.85 -33.51 8.11
C ALA A 32 -20.35 -33.22 7.92
N VAL A 33 -20.67 -32.47 6.87
CA VAL A 33 -22.03 -32.25 6.37
C VAL A 33 -22.46 -33.48 5.57
N ASP A 34 -23.31 -34.30 6.18
CA ASP A 34 -24.06 -35.31 5.45
C ASP A 34 -25.30 -34.64 4.84
N TRP A 35 -25.25 -34.37 3.53
CA TRP A 35 -26.33 -33.73 2.78
C TRP A 35 -27.57 -34.64 2.62
N LEU A 36 -27.48 -35.91 3.02
CA LEU A 36 -28.51 -36.94 2.82
C LEU A 36 -29.09 -37.48 4.13
N THR A 37 -28.47 -37.25 5.29
CA THR A 37 -28.96 -37.74 6.58
C THR A 37 -28.69 -36.75 7.73
N PRO A 38 -29.68 -36.43 8.59
CA PRO A 38 -29.42 -35.65 9.81
C PRO A 38 -28.49 -36.46 10.73
N SER A 39 -27.31 -35.92 11.04
CA SER A 39 -26.34 -36.61 11.90
C SER A 39 -26.94 -36.88 13.28
N LEU A 40 -27.10 -38.15 13.67
CA LEU A 40 -27.64 -38.60 14.96
C LEU A 40 -26.68 -38.37 16.17
N GLY A 41 -25.62 -37.58 16.00
CA GLY A 41 -24.69 -37.19 17.07
C GLY A 41 -25.00 -35.80 17.64
N PRO A 42 -24.50 -35.46 18.85
CA PRO A 42 -24.62 -34.11 19.37
C PRO A 42 -23.92 -33.12 18.44
N SER A 43 -24.67 -32.19 17.86
CA SER A 43 -24.13 -31.17 16.96
C SER A 43 -23.33 -30.12 17.74
N PRO A 44 -22.15 -29.68 17.27
CA PRO A 44 -21.41 -28.62 17.93
C PRO A 44 -22.19 -27.31 17.90
N ALA A 45 -22.04 -26.48 18.93
CA ALA A 45 -22.74 -25.19 19.03
C ALA A 45 -22.36 -24.20 17.91
N LYS A 46 -21.16 -24.37 17.34
CA LYS A 46 -20.66 -23.60 16.20
C LYS A 46 -19.82 -24.48 15.29
N ILE A 47 -19.74 -24.11 14.01
CA ILE A 47 -18.83 -24.73 13.04
C ILE A 47 -18.00 -23.65 12.33
N ARG A 48 -16.85 -24.06 11.79
CA ARG A 48 -15.96 -23.16 11.04
C ARG A 48 -16.38 -23.10 9.58
N VAL A 49 -16.43 -21.88 9.05
CA VAL A 49 -16.70 -21.56 7.63
C VAL A 49 -15.55 -20.73 7.08
N PHE A 50 -15.12 -21.06 5.87
CA PHE A 50 -13.97 -20.51 5.18
C PHE A 50 -14.39 -19.91 3.83
N ALA A 51 -13.76 -18.81 3.45
CA ALA A 51 -14.03 -18.12 2.18
C ALA A 51 -13.35 -18.80 0.97
N SER A 52 -12.36 -19.67 1.19
CA SER A 52 -11.73 -20.51 0.16
C SER A 52 -11.23 -21.83 0.78
N PRO A 53 -10.93 -22.86 -0.04
CA PRO A 53 -10.32 -24.11 0.46
C PRO A 53 -8.99 -23.88 1.19
N GLU A 54 -8.21 -22.89 0.78
CA GLU A 54 -6.87 -22.58 1.29
C GLU A 54 -6.88 -21.55 2.43
N ALA A 55 -8.01 -20.92 2.72
CA ALA A 55 -8.09 -19.84 3.71
C ALA A 55 -7.56 -20.30 5.09
N GLU A 56 -6.62 -19.56 5.65
CA GLU A 56 -6.03 -19.83 6.97
C GLU A 56 -6.99 -19.47 8.12
N HIS A 57 -7.78 -18.42 7.91
CA HIS A 57 -8.75 -17.94 8.88
C HIS A 57 -10.16 -18.45 8.54
N ALA A 58 -10.91 -18.79 9.58
CA ALA A 58 -12.30 -19.18 9.47
C ALA A 58 -13.14 -18.25 10.33
N SER A 59 -14.37 -18.03 9.91
CA SER A 59 -15.41 -17.54 10.79
C SER A 59 -16.08 -18.71 11.49
N GLU A 60 -16.65 -18.45 12.66
CA GLU A 60 -17.50 -19.42 13.34
C GLU A 60 -18.96 -19.03 13.13
N VAL A 61 -19.75 -19.96 12.63
CA VAL A 61 -21.20 -19.79 12.46
C VAL A 61 -21.97 -20.66 13.44
N ASP A 62 -23.14 -20.19 13.86
CA ASP A 62 -24.05 -20.95 14.73
C ASP A 62 -25.33 -21.39 14.00
N HIS A 63 -26.28 -21.94 14.74
CA HIS A 63 -27.57 -22.47 14.26
C HIS A 63 -28.55 -21.40 13.79
N ARG A 64 -28.20 -20.12 13.85
CA ARG A 64 -29.10 -19.03 13.43
C ARG A 64 -28.77 -18.62 12.01
N LEU A 65 -29.79 -18.37 11.20
CA LEU A 65 -29.70 -17.97 9.82
C LEU A 65 -30.32 -16.58 9.62
N ILE A 66 -29.56 -15.67 9.01
CA ILE A 66 -30.08 -14.38 8.55
C ILE A 66 -30.75 -14.60 7.20
N VAL A 67 -32.00 -14.16 7.07
CA VAL A 67 -32.78 -14.20 5.83
C VAL A 67 -33.23 -12.78 5.49
N HIS A 68 -32.64 -12.19 4.46
CA HIS A 68 -33.04 -10.90 3.92
C HIS A 68 -33.79 -11.09 2.62
N VAL A 69 -35.00 -10.54 2.56
CA VAL A 69 -35.95 -10.75 1.46
C VAL A 69 -36.23 -9.45 0.73
N VAL A 70 -36.74 -9.55 -0.49
CA VAL A 70 -37.27 -8.39 -1.21
C VAL A 70 -38.48 -7.83 -0.41
N PRO A 71 -38.67 -6.50 -0.28
CA PRO A 71 -39.73 -5.94 0.56
C PRO A 71 -41.16 -6.44 0.31
N GLU A 72 -41.45 -6.96 -0.88
CA GLU A 72 -42.78 -7.46 -1.29
C GLU A 72 -42.91 -8.99 -1.17
N THR A 73 -41.92 -9.68 -0.58
CA THR A 73 -41.94 -11.13 -0.43
C THR A 73 -43.11 -11.60 0.45
N ASP A 74 -43.87 -12.60 -0.03
CA ASP A 74 -44.89 -13.29 0.76
C ASP A 74 -44.25 -14.19 1.81
N LEU A 75 -44.30 -13.76 3.07
CA LEU A 75 -43.72 -14.51 4.17
C LEU A 75 -44.42 -15.85 4.42
N SER A 76 -45.70 -16.00 4.07
CA SER A 76 -46.43 -17.25 4.28
C SER A 76 -45.96 -18.35 3.32
N ASP A 77 -45.66 -17.99 2.06
CA ASP A 77 -45.01 -18.88 1.11
C ASP A 77 -43.60 -19.27 1.59
N LEU A 78 -42.84 -18.28 2.08
CA LEU A 78 -41.50 -18.52 2.58
C LEU A 78 -41.48 -19.42 3.83
N GLU A 79 -42.39 -19.22 4.78
CA GLU A 79 -42.53 -20.09 5.96
C GLU A 79 -42.97 -21.49 5.55
N SER A 80 -43.85 -21.63 4.54
CA SER A 80 -44.21 -22.94 4.00
C SER A 80 -43.02 -23.66 3.35
N PHE A 81 -42.13 -22.92 2.66
CA PHE A 81 -40.88 -23.46 2.11
C PHE A 81 -39.91 -23.89 3.21
N LEU A 82 -39.93 -23.21 4.34
CA LEU A 82 -39.12 -23.49 5.53
C LEU A 82 -39.76 -24.55 6.44
N ASP A 83 -40.63 -25.42 5.92
CA ASP A 83 -41.35 -26.46 6.67
C ASP A 83 -42.09 -25.92 7.92
N GLY A 84 -42.60 -24.68 7.84
CA GLY A 84 -43.32 -24.00 8.91
C GLY A 84 -42.42 -23.42 10.01
N MET A 85 -41.10 -23.36 9.82
CA MET A 85 -40.21 -22.72 10.78
C MET A 85 -40.45 -21.20 10.80
N PRO A 86 -40.63 -20.59 11.99
CA PRO A 86 -41.00 -19.19 12.09
C PRO A 86 -39.83 -18.26 11.74
N LEU A 87 -40.14 -17.16 11.06
CA LEU A 87 -39.19 -16.08 10.78
C LEU A 87 -39.33 -14.94 11.79
N LYS A 88 -38.30 -14.73 12.62
CA LYS A 88 -38.30 -13.65 13.62
C LYS A 88 -37.80 -12.35 12.99
N PRO A 89 -38.59 -11.26 12.97
CA PRO A 89 -38.14 -10.00 12.40
C PRO A 89 -36.97 -9.39 13.21
N LEU A 90 -36.01 -8.79 12.52
CA LEU A 90 -34.93 -8.00 13.10
C LEU A 90 -35.22 -6.49 12.96
N ALA A 91 -34.40 -5.66 13.60
CA ALA A 91 -34.54 -4.20 13.55
C ALA A 91 -34.32 -3.59 12.14
N HIS A 92 -33.85 -4.38 11.19
CA HIS A 92 -33.63 -3.98 9.81
C HIS A 92 -34.80 -4.42 8.93
N ALA A 93 -35.26 -3.52 8.05
CA ALA A 93 -36.39 -3.78 7.18
C ALA A 93 -36.14 -5.00 6.29
N SER A 94 -37.15 -5.85 6.15
CA SER A 94 -37.11 -7.09 5.34
C SER A 94 -36.01 -8.07 5.76
N THR A 95 -35.53 -8.01 7.01
CA THR A 95 -34.52 -8.93 7.53
C THR A 95 -35.11 -9.74 8.69
N TYR A 96 -34.92 -11.05 8.61
CA TYR A 96 -35.45 -12.02 9.55
C TYR A 96 -34.34 -12.93 10.06
N LEU A 97 -34.57 -13.49 11.23
CA LEU A 97 -33.76 -14.52 11.86
C LEU A 97 -34.56 -15.83 11.84
N LEU A 98 -33.96 -16.87 11.27
CA LEU A 98 -34.44 -18.25 11.35
C LEU A 98 -33.55 -19.02 12.32
N GLU A 99 -34.12 -19.66 13.33
CA GLU A 99 -33.37 -20.53 14.25
C GLU A 99 -33.52 -21.99 13.80
N THR A 100 -32.42 -22.62 13.41
CA THR A 100 -32.40 -24.03 13.00
C THR A 100 -31.93 -24.92 14.16
N ILE A 101 -31.98 -26.23 13.98
CA ILE A 101 -31.62 -27.21 15.02
C ILE A 101 -30.09 -27.28 15.20
N SER A 102 -29.31 -26.92 14.17
CA SER A 102 -27.86 -26.98 14.22
C SER A 102 -27.18 -26.02 13.25
N PRO A 103 -25.88 -25.69 13.45
CA PRO A 103 -25.13 -24.89 12.48
C PRO A 103 -25.07 -25.54 11.08
N VAL A 104 -25.09 -26.87 11.01
CA VAL A 104 -25.13 -27.60 9.73
C VAL A 104 -26.48 -27.40 9.03
N ASP A 105 -27.58 -27.46 9.78
CA ASP A 105 -28.92 -27.15 9.24
C ASP A 105 -29.01 -25.70 8.76
N ALA A 106 -28.35 -24.76 9.46
CA ALA A 106 -28.27 -23.38 9.00
C ALA A 106 -27.54 -23.28 7.64
N LEU A 107 -26.45 -24.02 7.42
CA LEU A 107 -25.80 -24.06 6.09
C LEU A 107 -26.73 -24.64 5.02
N LEU A 108 -27.39 -25.76 5.31
CA LEU A 108 -28.33 -26.44 4.42
C LEU A 108 -29.47 -25.53 3.98
N TRP A 109 -30.10 -24.83 4.93
CA TRP A 109 -31.17 -23.89 4.65
C TRP A 109 -30.68 -22.64 3.92
N GLY A 110 -29.48 -22.14 4.26
CA GLY A 110 -28.83 -21.05 3.53
C GLY A 110 -28.63 -21.40 2.05
N GLU A 111 -28.18 -22.63 1.77
CA GLU A 111 -27.99 -23.10 0.40
C GLU A 111 -29.31 -23.24 -0.36
N ARG A 112 -30.33 -23.83 0.25
CA ARG A 112 -31.68 -23.93 -0.34
C ARG A 112 -32.24 -22.55 -0.68
N LEU A 113 -32.18 -21.61 0.27
CA LEU A 113 -32.64 -20.24 0.08
C LEU A 113 -31.81 -19.45 -0.94
N SER A 114 -30.54 -19.80 -1.15
CA SER A 114 -29.68 -19.10 -2.11
C SER A 114 -30.19 -19.17 -3.56
N THR A 115 -31.00 -20.18 -3.86
CA THR A 115 -31.59 -20.40 -5.20
C THR A 115 -32.87 -19.60 -5.46
N ARG A 116 -33.45 -19.00 -4.42
CA ARG A 116 -34.71 -18.25 -4.52
C ARG A 116 -34.48 -16.82 -5.02
N ALA A 117 -35.37 -16.34 -5.88
CA ALA A 117 -35.30 -15.01 -6.50
C ALA A 117 -35.73 -13.89 -5.53
N ASP A 118 -36.64 -14.20 -4.61
CA ASP A 118 -37.20 -13.30 -3.60
C ASP A 118 -36.30 -13.16 -2.34
N ILE A 119 -35.19 -13.91 -2.30
CA ILE A 119 -34.16 -13.81 -1.27
C ILE A 119 -33.03 -12.92 -1.78
N VAL A 120 -32.73 -11.85 -1.05
CA VAL A 120 -31.58 -10.96 -1.30
C VAL A 120 -30.33 -11.51 -0.62
N ALA A 121 -30.44 -12.02 0.61
CA ALA A 121 -29.33 -12.67 1.30
C ALA A 121 -29.83 -13.79 2.22
N ALA A 122 -29.08 -14.89 2.27
CA ALA A 122 -29.32 -16.01 3.18
C ALA A 122 -27.98 -16.60 3.63
N TYR A 123 -27.62 -16.37 4.89
CA TYR A 123 -26.34 -16.80 5.45
C TYR A 123 -26.41 -16.93 6.99
N PRO A 124 -25.70 -17.88 7.61
CA PRO A 124 -25.71 -18.06 9.06
C PRO A 124 -25.15 -16.85 9.81
N VAL A 125 -25.59 -16.67 11.05
CA VAL A 125 -25.03 -15.67 11.94
C VAL A 125 -23.55 -16.01 12.19
N GLU A 126 -22.72 -15.05 11.85
CA GLU A 126 -21.28 -15.20 11.80
C GLU A 126 -20.63 -14.50 13.01
N SER A 127 -19.71 -15.19 13.66
CA SER A 127 -18.73 -14.60 14.58
C SER A 127 -17.34 -14.69 13.97
N LYS A 128 -16.74 -13.53 13.71
CA LYS A 128 -15.39 -13.45 13.14
C LYS A 128 -14.38 -13.45 14.28
N PRO A 129 -13.30 -14.25 14.20
CA PRO A 129 -12.23 -14.16 15.19
C PRO A 129 -11.65 -12.75 15.18
N PHE A 130 -11.73 -12.06 16.32
CA PHE A 130 -11.11 -10.76 16.50
C PHE A 130 -9.89 -10.91 17.39
N LYS A 131 -8.70 -10.72 16.82
CA LYS A 131 -7.47 -10.56 17.61
C LYS A 131 -7.23 -9.07 17.78
N PRO A 132 -7.25 -8.50 19.01
CA PRO A 132 -6.83 -7.13 19.20
C PRO A 132 -5.38 -7.04 18.76
N ARG A 133 -5.14 -6.34 17.65
CA ARG A 133 -3.77 -6.00 17.23
C ARG A 133 -3.21 -5.02 18.26
N LYS A 134 -1.91 -5.08 18.55
CA LYS A 134 -1.24 -3.97 19.22
C LYS A 134 -1.58 -2.72 18.41
N ALA A 135 -2.10 -1.69 19.08
CA ALA A 135 -2.53 -0.47 18.38
C ALA A 135 -1.37 0.16 17.59
N TYR A 136 -0.14 -0.07 18.04
CA TYR A 136 1.09 0.44 17.43
C TYR A 136 2.20 -0.62 17.48
N ALA A 137 3.07 -0.62 16.47
CA ALA A 137 4.37 -1.27 16.51
C ALA A 137 5.24 -0.64 17.62
N SER A 138 6.29 -1.36 18.01
CA SER A 138 7.36 -0.78 18.83
C SER A 138 7.93 0.46 18.12
N VAL A 139 8.51 1.38 18.89
CA VAL A 139 9.36 2.42 18.29
C VAL A 139 10.59 1.70 17.73
N PRO A 140 10.99 1.93 16.47
CA PRO A 140 12.23 1.39 15.94
C PRO A 140 13.44 1.79 16.81
N ASP A 141 14.45 0.93 16.90
CA ASP A 141 15.64 1.19 17.73
C ASP A 141 16.73 2.06 17.05
N ASP A 142 16.40 2.59 15.87
CA ASP A 142 17.24 3.46 15.05
C ASP A 142 17.54 4.80 15.76
N PRO A 143 18.82 5.19 15.96
CA PRO A 143 19.21 6.34 16.80
C PRO A 143 18.63 7.69 16.40
N PHE A 144 18.24 7.87 15.13
CA PHE A 144 17.70 9.12 14.62
C PHE A 144 16.19 9.06 14.36
N PHE A 145 15.50 8.00 14.76
CA PHE A 145 14.04 7.87 14.61
C PHE A 145 13.27 9.03 15.25
N GLU A 146 13.75 9.57 16.37
CA GLU A 146 13.08 10.68 17.07
C GLU A 146 13.01 11.98 16.25
N TYR A 147 13.85 12.12 15.21
CA TYR A 147 13.86 13.28 14.31
C TYR A 147 12.91 13.12 13.11
N GLN A 148 12.33 11.93 12.93
CA GLN A 148 11.43 11.60 11.81
C GLN A 148 9.96 11.90 12.16
N TRP A 149 9.68 13.18 12.40
CA TRP A 149 8.35 13.67 12.80
C TRP A 149 7.22 13.23 11.85
N TYR A 150 7.52 12.99 10.58
CA TYR A 150 6.53 12.56 9.59
C TYR A 150 6.06 11.10 9.80
N LEU A 151 6.83 10.27 10.51
CA LEU A 151 6.49 8.88 10.80
C LEU A 151 5.66 8.73 12.09
N ASP A 152 6.06 9.42 13.16
CA ASP A 152 5.41 9.36 14.48
C ASP A 152 5.58 10.67 15.26
N GLN A 153 4.48 11.39 15.54
CA GLN A 153 4.47 12.53 16.46
C GLN A 153 3.70 12.17 17.72
N ARG A 154 4.29 11.34 18.57
CA ARG A 154 3.68 10.92 19.83
C ARG A 154 4.62 11.12 21.01
N ASP A 155 4.05 11.40 22.18
CA ASP A 155 4.82 11.42 23.42
C ASP A 155 5.11 9.98 23.91
N ALA A 156 5.89 9.87 24.99
CA ALA A 156 6.22 8.59 25.63
C ALA A 156 4.99 7.82 26.15
N LYS A 157 3.81 8.46 26.23
CA LYS A 157 2.53 7.84 26.63
C LYS A 157 1.66 7.46 25.43
N GLY A 158 2.13 7.71 24.20
CA GLY A 158 1.42 7.45 22.95
C GLY A 158 0.40 8.53 22.57
N GLN A 159 0.35 9.66 23.29
CA GLN A 159 -0.51 10.78 22.96
C GLN A 159 -0.02 11.47 21.69
N LYS A 160 -0.92 11.70 20.74
CA LYS A 160 -0.62 12.40 19.49
C LYS A 160 -0.29 13.87 19.77
N LEU A 161 0.88 14.31 19.31
CA LEU A 161 1.43 15.67 19.47
C LEU A 161 1.27 16.52 18.20
N GLY A 162 1.26 15.89 17.02
CA GLY A 162 1.22 16.58 15.74
C GLY A 162 0.65 15.71 14.63
N LEU A 163 0.72 16.17 13.38
CA LEU A 163 0.30 15.38 12.22
C LEU A 163 1.43 14.48 11.75
N ASP A 164 1.11 13.22 11.50
CA ASP A 164 2.02 12.20 11.03
C ASP A 164 1.28 11.29 10.04
N LEU A 165 2.04 10.41 9.39
CA LEU A 165 1.50 9.35 8.53
C LEU A 165 0.91 8.18 9.32
N ASN A 166 0.98 8.22 10.66
CA ASN A 166 0.47 7.19 11.57
C ASN A 166 1.02 5.78 11.26
N LEU A 167 2.30 5.69 10.88
CA LEU A 167 2.90 4.47 10.34
C LEU A 167 3.12 3.37 11.36
N ARG A 168 3.37 3.73 12.63
CA ARG A 168 3.40 2.73 13.70
C ARG A 168 2.08 1.97 13.85
N ALA A 169 0.94 2.54 13.46
CA ALA A 169 -0.31 1.79 13.42
C ALA A 169 -0.44 0.88 12.18
N ALA A 170 0.30 1.19 11.12
CA ALA A 170 0.29 0.45 9.86
C ALA A 170 1.27 -0.75 9.87
N TRP A 171 2.45 -0.60 10.46
CA TRP A 171 3.48 -1.66 10.47
C TRP A 171 3.06 -3.02 11.08
N PRO A 172 2.19 -3.09 12.10
CA PRO A 172 1.64 -4.37 12.56
C PRO A 172 0.72 -5.06 11.54
N VAL A 173 0.31 -4.34 10.49
CA VAL A 173 -0.57 -4.83 9.43
C VAL A 173 0.24 -5.23 8.19
N SER A 174 1.21 -4.42 7.80
CA SER A 174 2.15 -4.73 6.72
C SER A 174 3.43 -3.92 6.86
N GLY A 175 4.54 -4.51 6.43
CA GLY A 175 5.80 -3.80 6.18
C GLY A 175 6.13 -3.66 4.69
N GLY A 176 5.26 -4.14 3.78
CA GLY A 176 5.56 -4.16 2.33
C GLY A 176 6.29 -5.42 1.83
N ASN A 177 6.29 -6.51 2.60
CA ASN A 177 6.97 -7.75 2.23
C ASN A 177 6.61 -8.22 0.81
N GLY A 178 7.63 -8.43 -0.03
CA GLY A 178 7.47 -8.89 -1.41
C GLY A 178 7.05 -7.82 -2.42
N VAL A 179 7.04 -6.54 -2.02
CA VAL A 179 6.80 -5.41 -2.92
C VAL A 179 8.15 -4.86 -3.40
N GLY A 180 8.35 -4.83 -4.72
CA GLY A 180 9.48 -4.14 -5.33
C GLY A 180 9.18 -2.67 -5.62
N VAL A 181 10.10 -1.77 -5.26
CA VAL A 181 9.99 -0.32 -5.49
C VAL A 181 11.23 0.20 -6.21
N ALA A 182 11.04 0.79 -7.38
CA ALA A 182 12.11 1.47 -8.11
C ALA A 182 12.18 2.95 -7.73
N ILE A 183 13.38 3.40 -7.36
CA ILE A 183 13.74 4.80 -7.14
C ILE A 183 14.33 5.30 -8.46
N VAL A 184 13.51 6.01 -9.23
CA VAL A 184 13.88 6.49 -10.58
C VAL A 184 14.46 7.89 -10.44
N ASP A 185 15.79 7.96 -10.29
CA ASP A 185 16.46 9.17 -9.80
C ASP A 185 17.94 9.27 -10.28
N THR A 186 18.78 9.97 -9.53
CA THR A 186 20.20 10.22 -9.83
C THR A 186 21.14 9.07 -9.48
N GLY A 187 20.60 7.95 -8.99
CA GLY A 187 21.35 6.88 -8.32
C GLY A 187 21.26 6.98 -6.80
N VAL A 188 21.60 5.88 -6.14
CA VAL A 188 21.51 5.71 -4.68
C VAL A 188 22.83 5.13 -4.19
N GLY A 189 23.36 5.65 -3.09
CA GLY A 189 24.51 5.06 -2.41
C GLY A 189 24.12 3.68 -1.84
N LEU A 190 24.37 2.61 -2.60
CA LEU A 190 23.87 1.27 -2.28
C LEU A 190 24.55 0.66 -1.05
N LEU A 191 25.75 1.16 -0.71
CA LEU A 191 26.53 0.74 0.46
C LEU A 191 26.24 1.58 1.71
N HIS A 192 25.20 2.42 1.69
CA HIS A 192 24.81 3.13 2.89
C HIS A 192 24.33 2.11 3.95
N PRO A 193 24.85 2.13 5.20
CA PRO A 193 24.53 1.11 6.23
C PRO A 193 23.03 0.93 6.46
N ASP A 194 22.28 2.02 6.32
CA ASP A 194 20.84 2.04 6.52
C ASP A 194 20.01 1.63 5.29
N LEU A 195 20.65 1.37 4.14
CA LEU A 195 19.98 1.05 2.88
C LEU A 195 20.42 -0.29 2.29
N GLU A 196 21.66 -0.73 2.53
CA GLU A 196 22.28 -1.87 1.83
C GLU A 196 21.39 -3.12 1.83
N GLU A 197 20.79 -3.47 2.97
CA GLU A 197 19.94 -4.66 3.08
C GLU A 197 18.59 -4.53 2.37
N ALA A 198 18.10 -3.31 2.14
CA ALA A 198 16.82 -3.07 1.48
C ALA A 198 16.93 -3.16 -0.05
N PHE A 199 18.12 -2.96 -0.63
CA PHE A 199 18.29 -2.93 -2.08
C PHE A 199 18.42 -4.33 -2.70
N SER A 200 17.79 -4.49 -3.86
CA SER A 200 17.92 -5.67 -4.70
C SER A 200 19.34 -5.79 -5.25
N ALA A 201 19.89 -7.01 -5.25
CA ALA A 201 21.18 -7.29 -5.86
C ALA A 201 21.14 -7.37 -7.39
N SER A 202 19.95 -7.50 -8.01
CA SER A 202 19.82 -7.82 -9.45
C SER A 202 18.93 -6.88 -10.25
N GLU A 203 18.26 -5.93 -9.59
CA GLU A 203 17.26 -5.08 -10.23
C GLU A 203 17.64 -3.59 -10.24
N ASN A 204 18.88 -3.25 -9.86
CA ASN A 204 19.46 -1.92 -10.06
C ASN A 204 19.89 -1.76 -11.52
N HIS A 205 19.71 -0.58 -12.09
CA HIS A 205 20.04 -0.36 -13.49
C HIS A 205 20.29 1.12 -13.79
N ASN A 206 21.30 1.38 -14.62
CA ASN A 206 21.62 2.70 -15.12
C ASN A 206 21.20 2.78 -16.59
N PHE A 207 20.07 3.43 -16.84
CA PHE A 207 19.47 3.52 -18.18
C PHE A 207 20.28 4.38 -19.15
N ILE A 208 21.18 5.24 -18.64
CA ILE A 208 22.05 6.06 -19.49
C ILE A 208 23.20 5.21 -20.05
N SER A 209 23.83 4.40 -19.20
CA SER A 209 24.94 3.54 -19.63
C SER A 209 24.50 2.17 -20.15
N GLY A 210 23.30 1.71 -19.78
CA GLY A 210 22.79 0.36 -20.05
C GLY A 210 23.40 -0.72 -19.15
N GLU A 211 23.98 -0.33 -18.01
CA GLU A 211 24.68 -1.24 -17.10
C GLU A 211 23.82 -1.54 -15.86
N ASP A 212 23.96 -2.75 -15.30
CA ASP A 212 23.27 -3.17 -14.06
C ASP A 212 23.96 -2.58 -12.81
N ASP A 213 23.97 -1.24 -12.73
CA ASP A 213 24.53 -0.44 -11.64
C ASP A 213 23.49 0.61 -11.18
N GLY A 214 23.41 0.83 -9.88
CA GLY A 214 22.50 1.79 -9.24
C GLY A 214 23.20 2.93 -8.51
N GLU A 215 24.54 2.95 -8.47
CA GLU A 215 25.31 3.95 -7.76
C GLU A 215 25.25 5.33 -8.45
N PRO A 216 25.32 6.43 -7.70
CA PRO A 216 25.39 7.76 -8.28
C PRO A 216 26.75 7.95 -8.96
N VAL A 217 26.73 8.45 -10.19
CA VAL A 217 27.96 8.65 -10.99
C VAL A 217 28.84 9.81 -10.48
N SER A 218 28.39 10.58 -9.49
CA SER A 218 29.21 11.59 -8.80
C SER A 218 28.66 11.95 -7.41
N SER A 219 29.50 12.56 -6.57
CA SER A 219 29.12 13.06 -5.25
C SER A 219 28.12 14.23 -5.26
N SER A 220 27.79 14.78 -6.43
CA SER A 220 26.74 15.80 -6.62
C SER A 220 25.37 15.20 -6.95
N MET A 221 25.28 13.88 -7.08
CA MET A 221 24.09 13.13 -7.48
C MET A 221 23.51 12.35 -6.30
N PHE A 222 23.26 13.09 -5.22
CA PHE A 222 22.85 12.57 -3.91
C PHE A 222 21.33 12.50 -3.71
N HIS A 223 20.55 13.04 -4.65
CA HIS A 223 19.10 13.18 -4.50
C HIS A 223 18.39 11.83 -4.34
N GLY A 224 18.76 10.83 -5.13
CA GLY A 224 18.19 9.49 -5.04
C GLY A 224 18.42 8.81 -3.68
N THR A 225 19.59 9.02 -3.06
CA THR A 225 19.88 8.48 -1.72
C THR A 225 18.95 9.05 -0.65
N ALA A 226 18.65 10.34 -0.69
CA ALA A 226 17.69 10.96 0.22
C ALA A 226 16.27 10.43 0.00
N VAL A 227 15.88 10.23 -1.25
CA VAL A 227 14.59 9.63 -1.61
C VAL A 227 14.50 8.18 -1.11
N ALA A 228 15.59 7.41 -1.20
CA ALA A 228 15.64 6.01 -0.80
C ALA A 228 15.39 5.82 0.71
N GLY A 229 16.04 6.63 1.56
CA GLY A 229 15.90 6.54 3.02
C GLY A 229 14.47 6.79 3.49
N LEU A 230 13.75 7.70 2.83
CA LEU A 230 12.32 7.94 3.11
C LEU A 230 11.45 6.72 2.81
N ILE A 231 11.79 5.92 1.78
CA ILE A 231 11.01 4.76 1.39
C ILE A 231 11.34 3.56 2.28
N GLY A 232 12.61 3.18 2.37
CA GLY A 232 12.99 1.88 2.91
C GLY A 232 14.36 1.84 3.57
N ALA A 233 14.73 2.88 4.33
CA ALA A 233 15.74 2.67 5.36
C ALA A 233 15.34 1.52 6.29
N VAL A 234 16.32 0.68 6.62
CA VAL A 234 16.13 -0.58 7.34
C VAL A 234 15.72 -0.27 8.78
N HIS A 235 14.74 -0.99 9.32
CA HIS A 235 14.34 -0.82 10.72
C HIS A 235 15.19 -1.69 11.64
N ASP A 236 15.33 -1.24 12.87
CA ASP A 236 15.83 -2.03 13.99
C ASP A 236 17.25 -2.60 13.72
N ASN A 237 18.06 -1.87 12.94
CA ASN A 237 19.46 -2.22 12.64
C ASN A 237 20.44 -1.49 13.59
N GLN A 238 19.93 -0.70 14.55
CA GLN A 238 20.69 0.20 15.45
C GLN A 238 21.51 1.27 14.72
N GLU A 239 21.22 1.53 13.45
CA GLU A 239 21.82 2.57 12.63
C GLU A 239 20.76 3.61 12.27
N GLY A 240 21.19 4.83 11.94
CA GLY A 240 20.37 5.77 11.19
C GLY A 240 18.91 5.96 11.60
N ILE A 241 18.03 5.72 10.64
CA ILE A 241 16.63 6.11 10.59
C ILE A 241 15.73 4.93 10.18
N ALA A 242 14.42 5.10 10.26
CA ALA A 242 13.45 4.12 9.78
C ALA A 242 12.81 4.55 8.45
N GLY A 243 12.69 3.63 7.49
CA GLY A 243 11.91 3.84 6.27
C GLY A 243 10.40 3.66 6.48
N ILE A 244 9.58 3.99 5.49
CA ILE A 244 8.13 3.72 5.56
C ILE A 244 7.83 2.23 5.35
N LEU A 245 8.64 1.57 4.53
CA LEU A 245 8.34 0.29 3.91
C LEU A 245 9.45 -0.73 4.20
N PRO A 246 9.63 -1.15 5.47
CA PRO A 246 10.81 -1.92 5.91
C PRO A 246 10.93 -3.34 5.33
N GLY A 247 9.86 -3.87 4.72
CA GLY A 247 9.84 -5.21 4.13
C GLY A 247 9.94 -5.23 2.60
N ALA A 248 10.00 -4.06 1.95
CA ALA A 248 10.12 -4.00 0.49
C ALA A 248 11.55 -4.29 0.01
N SER A 249 11.66 -4.61 -1.27
CA SER A 249 12.94 -4.62 -1.98
C SER A 249 13.02 -3.38 -2.86
N LEU A 250 14.08 -2.59 -2.69
CA LEU A 250 14.32 -1.37 -3.43
C LEU A 250 15.21 -1.61 -4.64
N SER A 251 15.03 -0.81 -5.69
CA SER A 251 15.91 -0.77 -6.85
C SER A 251 16.31 0.66 -7.15
N SER A 252 17.58 0.90 -7.41
CA SER A 252 18.08 2.18 -7.88
C SER A 252 18.10 2.19 -9.41
N TRP A 253 17.29 3.07 -9.99
CA TRP A 253 17.15 3.24 -11.44
C TRP A 253 17.68 4.61 -11.85
N VAL A 254 18.89 4.63 -12.40
CA VAL A 254 19.59 5.87 -12.76
C VAL A 254 19.12 6.37 -14.11
N ILE A 255 18.53 7.56 -14.13
CA ILE A 255 18.09 8.23 -15.36
C ILE A 255 18.71 9.62 -15.55
N PHE A 256 19.52 10.08 -14.60
CA PHE A 256 20.25 11.35 -14.70
C PHE A 256 21.75 11.11 -14.80
N GLY A 257 22.40 11.84 -15.69
CA GLY A 257 23.84 11.84 -15.88
C GLY A 257 24.50 13.14 -15.43
N LEU A 258 25.82 13.22 -15.60
CA LEU A 258 26.59 14.43 -15.28
C LEU A 258 26.03 15.67 -15.98
N GLY A 259 26.01 16.79 -15.28
CA GLY A 259 25.46 18.06 -15.80
C GLY A 259 23.94 18.14 -15.80
N GLY A 260 23.24 17.18 -15.20
CA GLY A 260 21.78 17.18 -15.06
C GLY A 260 21.02 16.75 -16.32
N GLY A 261 21.72 16.15 -17.29
CA GLY A 261 21.09 15.54 -18.46
C GLY A 261 20.26 14.32 -18.06
N ILE A 262 19.02 14.25 -18.53
CA ILE A 262 18.15 13.08 -18.38
C ILE A 262 18.39 12.09 -19.52
N ALA A 263 18.14 10.81 -19.26
CA ALA A 263 18.09 9.74 -20.25
C ALA A 263 17.18 10.10 -21.43
N ASP A 264 17.51 9.59 -22.63
CA ASP A 264 16.75 9.89 -23.83
C ASP A 264 15.39 9.16 -23.87
N SER A 265 14.54 9.48 -24.84
CA SER A 265 13.18 8.93 -24.91
C SER A 265 13.13 7.40 -25.07
N LEU A 266 14.14 6.76 -25.65
CA LEU A 266 14.18 5.29 -25.76
C LEU A 266 14.57 4.68 -24.40
N GLN A 267 15.56 5.26 -23.74
CA GLN A 267 16.00 4.85 -22.40
C GLN A 267 14.89 5.05 -21.36
N LEU A 268 14.15 6.17 -21.41
CA LEU A 268 13.00 6.41 -20.53
C LEU A 268 11.84 5.45 -20.84
N ALA A 269 11.58 5.14 -22.11
CA ALA A 269 10.58 4.14 -22.47
C ALA A 269 10.93 2.75 -21.94
N GLU A 270 12.20 2.34 -22.05
CA GLU A 270 12.70 1.10 -21.45
C GLU A 270 12.51 1.11 -19.93
N MET A 271 12.87 2.19 -19.24
CA MET A 271 12.71 2.33 -17.79
C MET A 271 11.28 2.12 -17.33
N TYR A 272 10.29 2.70 -18.00
CA TYR A 272 8.88 2.52 -17.61
C TYR A 272 8.42 1.07 -17.69
N GLU A 273 8.96 0.28 -18.63
CA GLU A 273 8.62 -1.13 -18.85
C GLU A 273 9.59 -2.10 -18.17
N TYR A 274 10.64 -1.62 -17.50
CA TYR A 274 11.69 -2.48 -16.96
C TYR A 274 11.18 -3.32 -15.78
N ARG A 275 11.42 -4.63 -15.84
CA ARG A 275 11.14 -5.60 -14.75
C ARG A 275 9.73 -5.51 -14.15
N PRO A 276 8.65 -5.56 -14.96
CA PRO A 276 7.27 -5.35 -14.51
C PRO A 276 6.74 -6.48 -13.62
N ASP A 277 7.43 -7.61 -13.56
CA ASP A 277 7.10 -8.76 -12.71
C ASP A 277 7.64 -8.62 -11.28
N CYS A 278 8.70 -7.83 -11.09
CA CYS A 278 9.36 -7.64 -9.79
C CYS A 278 9.12 -6.24 -9.21
N ILE A 279 9.01 -5.21 -10.06
CA ILE A 279 8.78 -3.83 -9.64
C ILE A 279 7.30 -3.49 -9.70
N ALA A 280 6.73 -3.22 -8.53
CA ALA A 280 5.33 -2.87 -8.40
C ALA A 280 5.10 -1.36 -8.43
N ILE A 281 6.06 -0.58 -7.91
CA ILE A 281 5.97 0.86 -7.72
C ILE A 281 7.20 1.54 -8.31
N GLN A 282 6.99 2.62 -9.05
CA GLN A 282 8.05 3.51 -9.53
C GLN A 282 7.88 4.89 -8.86
N ASN A 283 8.91 5.35 -8.17
CA ASN A 283 8.96 6.66 -7.53
C ASN A 283 9.75 7.63 -8.41
N HIS A 284 9.07 8.67 -8.90
CA HIS A 284 9.64 9.72 -9.75
C HIS A 284 9.68 11.04 -8.98
N SER A 285 10.78 11.28 -8.27
CA SER A 285 10.98 12.52 -7.51
C SER A 285 11.64 13.63 -8.34
N TRP A 286 11.22 13.71 -9.61
CA TRP A 286 11.68 14.65 -10.62
C TRP A 286 10.49 15.12 -11.46
N GLY A 287 10.67 16.25 -12.14
CA GLY A 287 9.65 16.85 -13.01
C GLY A 287 10.26 17.86 -13.96
N ASN A 288 9.43 18.41 -14.84
CA ASN A 288 9.86 19.43 -15.78
C ASN A 288 9.91 20.81 -15.10
N ALA A 289 11.07 21.46 -15.16
CA ALA A 289 11.32 22.76 -14.52
C ALA A 289 11.11 23.97 -15.46
N PHE A 290 10.40 23.79 -16.57
CA PHE A 290 10.26 24.80 -17.62
C PHE A 290 8.80 25.21 -17.81
N ALA A 291 8.59 26.46 -18.22
CA ALA A 291 7.25 27.03 -18.45
C ALA A 291 6.53 26.48 -19.71
N GLN A 292 7.16 25.53 -20.39
CA GLN A 292 6.62 24.87 -21.57
C GLN A 292 5.97 23.58 -21.11
N GLN A 293 4.70 23.39 -21.48
CA GLN A 293 3.93 22.17 -21.22
C GLN A 293 4.45 21.01 -22.06
N GLU A 294 5.70 20.62 -21.84
CA GLU A 294 6.28 19.44 -22.46
C GLU A 294 5.90 18.21 -21.63
N GLY A 295 5.31 17.24 -22.31
CA GLY A 295 5.02 15.93 -21.75
C GLY A 295 5.90 14.87 -22.40
N PRO A 296 5.77 13.60 -21.98
CA PRO A 296 6.50 12.49 -22.58
C PRO A 296 6.35 12.47 -24.10
N SER A 297 7.36 11.99 -24.80
CA SER A 297 7.30 11.70 -26.24
C SER A 297 6.27 10.61 -26.54
N PHE A 298 6.07 10.31 -27.84
CA PHE A 298 5.16 9.22 -28.23
C PHE A 298 5.60 7.87 -27.67
N ILE A 299 6.89 7.55 -27.70
CA ILE A 299 7.39 6.25 -27.24
C ILE A 299 7.28 6.11 -25.72
N GLU A 300 7.59 7.18 -24.98
CA GLU A 300 7.42 7.22 -23.52
C GLU A 300 5.95 7.08 -23.13
N ARG A 301 5.02 7.75 -23.83
CA ARG A 301 3.58 7.56 -23.61
C ARG A 301 3.13 6.13 -23.83
N SER A 302 3.67 5.47 -24.85
CA SER A 302 3.38 4.05 -25.11
C SER A 302 3.87 3.18 -23.96
N ALA A 303 5.10 3.42 -23.48
CA ALA A 303 5.68 2.68 -22.37
C ALA A 303 4.96 2.90 -21.04
N ILE A 304 4.62 4.16 -20.72
CA ILE A 304 3.80 4.50 -19.54
C ILE A 304 2.44 3.78 -19.62
N SER A 305 1.82 3.74 -20.81
CA SER A 305 0.56 3.03 -21.01
C SER A 305 0.73 1.53 -20.80
N ASN A 306 1.80 0.92 -21.31
CA ASN A 306 2.07 -0.50 -21.10
C ASN A 306 2.35 -0.82 -19.63
N ALA A 307 3.18 -0.03 -18.95
CA ALA A 307 3.41 -0.16 -17.51
C ALA A 307 2.10 -0.06 -16.72
N PHE A 308 1.25 0.92 -17.06
CA PHE A 308 -0.02 1.15 -16.38
C PHE A 308 -1.07 0.05 -16.61
N TYR A 309 -1.18 -0.51 -17.81
CA TYR A 309 -2.23 -1.50 -18.13
C TYR A 309 -1.75 -2.95 -18.05
N GLN A 310 -0.46 -3.21 -18.27
CA GLN A 310 0.10 -4.56 -18.42
C GLN A 310 1.07 -4.93 -17.30
N GLY A 311 1.69 -3.93 -16.64
CA GLY A 311 2.60 -4.15 -15.52
C GLY A 311 1.99 -5.02 -14.41
N ARG A 312 2.81 -5.72 -13.62
CA ARG A 312 2.35 -6.61 -12.54
C ARG A 312 1.28 -7.60 -13.00
N SER A 313 1.52 -8.24 -14.15
CA SER A 313 0.59 -9.20 -14.77
C SER A 313 -0.83 -8.64 -15.01
N GLY A 314 -0.92 -7.40 -15.52
CA GLY A 314 -2.18 -6.72 -15.82
C GLY A 314 -2.84 -5.97 -14.66
N LYS A 315 -2.21 -5.95 -13.47
CA LYS A 315 -2.66 -5.12 -12.33
C LYS A 315 -2.21 -3.66 -12.47
N GLY A 316 -1.21 -3.42 -13.30
CA GLY A 316 -0.62 -2.12 -13.58
C GLY A 316 0.42 -1.69 -12.56
N THR A 317 1.54 -1.20 -13.06
CA THR A 317 2.58 -0.52 -12.27
C THR A 317 2.02 0.77 -11.68
N ILE A 318 2.40 1.06 -10.44
CA ILE A 318 2.00 2.27 -9.72
C ILE A 318 3.11 3.30 -9.90
N MET A 319 2.81 4.41 -10.57
CA MET A 319 3.77 5.49 -10.82
C MET A 319 3.43 6.68 -9.92
N VAL A 320 4.28 6.94 -8.93
CA VAL A 320 4.15 8.06 -8.00
C VAL A 320 5.10 9.16 -8.41
N ARG A 321 4.62 10.40 -8.50
CA ARG A 321 5.40 11.53 -9.02
C ARG A 321 5.28 12.76 -8.15
N ALA A 322 6.40 13.44 -7.96
CA ALA A 322 6.47 14.72 -7.29
C ALA A 322 5.69 15.80 -8.08
N GLY A 323 4.89 16.63 -7.39
CA GLY A 323 4.05 17.66 -8.00
C GLY A 323 4.79 18.93 -8.44
N GLY A 324 6.05 19.13 -8.03
CA GLY A 324 6.86 20.30 -8.39
C GLY A 324 6.93 21.39 -7.32
N ASN A 325 7.97 22.22 -7.40
CA ASN A 325 8.43 23.11 -6.31
C ASN A 325 8.51 24.59 -6.71
N ASP A 326 7.78 25.00 -7.75
CA ASP A 326 7.90 26.32 -8.38
C ASP A 326 6.76 27.28 -8.02
N ARG A 327 5.93 27.00 -7.01
CA ARG A 327 4.76 27.86 -6.67
C ARG A 327 5.14 29.33 -6.48
N ILE A 328 6.16 29.62 -5.68
CA ILE A 328 6.62 30.99 -5.45
C ILE A 328 7.11 31.62 -6.75
N ARG A 329 7.85 30.87 -7.58
CA ARG A 329 8.34 31.38 -8.88
C ARG A 329 7.17 31.64 -9.83
N GLY A 330 6.17 30.76 -9.81
CA GLY A 330 4.92 30.87 -10.57
C GLY A 330 4.09 32.11 -10.25
N ASP A 331 4.14 32.59 -9.01
CA ASP A 331 3.50 33.87 -8.63
C ASP A 331 4.08 35.07 -9.40
N PHE A 332 5.32 34.95 -9.90
CA PHE A 332 6.00 36.00 -10.67
C PHE A 332 6.24 35.64 -12.16
N HIS A 333 5.99 34.39 -12.55
CA HIS A 333 6.22 33.87 -13.90
C HIS A 333 5.02 33.02 -14.36
N PRO A 334 4.09 33.60 -15.16
CA PRO A 334 2.94 32.86 -15.69
C PRO A 334 3.39 31.62 -16.48
N GLY A 335 2.78 30.46 -16.18
CA GLY A 335 3.16 29.15 -16.75
C GLY A 335 4.17 28.35 -15.91
N LEU A 336 4.45 28.80 -14.68
CA LEU A 336 5.13 28.01 -13.65
C LEU A 336 4.23 27.91 -12.41
N GLY A 337 4.49 26.93 -11.55
CA GLY A 337 3.79 26.79 -10.28
C GLY A 337 2.46 26.05 -10.35
N ASP A 338 2.05 25.58 -11.53
CA ASP A 338 0.90 24.68 -11.71
C ASP A 338 1.36 23.26 -12.06
N VAL A 339 0.87 22.25 -11.33
CA VAL A 339 1.19 20.83 -11.59
C VAL A 339 0.69 20.43 -12.99
N ASN A 340 -0.37 21.05 -13.49
CA ASN A 340 -0.87 20.76 -14.85
C ASN A 340 0.12 21.18 -15.96
N ASP A 341 1.15 21.97 -15.65
CA ASP A 341 2.14 22.39 -16.63
C ASP A 341 3.23 21.31 -16.87
N ASP A 342 3.30 20.25 -16.06
CA ASP A 342 4.13 19.07 -16.33
C ASP A 342 3.27 17.94 -16.93
N GLY A 343 3.52 17.64 -18.21
CA GLY A 343 2.76 16.66 -18.97
C GLY A 343 2.87 15.21 -18.49
N TYR A 344 3.84 14.87 -17.63
CA TYR A 344 3.89 13.56 -16.96
C TYR A 344 2.95 13.53 -15.74
N THR A 345 2.95 14.59 -14.92
CA THR A 345 2.11 14.65 -13.72
C THR A 345 0.63 14.81 -14.05
N SER A 346 0.28 15.43 -15.18
CA SER A 346 -1.10 15.60 -15.64
C SER A 346 -1.71 14.31 -16.21
N MET A 347 -0.95 13.21 -16.30
CA MET A 347 -1.44 11.92 -16.79
C MET A 347 -2.25 11.20 -15.74
N HIS A 348 -3.38 10.61 -16.12
CA HIS A 348 -4.19 9.79 -15.20
C HIS A 348 -3.43 8.55 -14.69
N GLN A 349 -2.36 8.16 -15.39
CA GLN A 349 -1.47 7.08 -15.01
C GLN A 349 -0.55 7.43 -13.83
N SER A 350 -0.39 8.73 -13.53
CA SER A 350 0.48 9.22 -12.47
C SER A 350 -0.32 9.51 -11.19
N ILE A 351 0.29 9.23 -10.05
CA ILE A 351 -0.11 9.74 -8.75
C ILE A 351 0.72 10.99 -8.50
N ALA A 352 0.19 12.17 -8.85
CA ALA A 352 0.84 13.44 -8.58
C ALA A 352 0.70 13.84 -7.10
N VAL A 353 1.82 14.09 -6.44
CA VAL A 353 1.91 14.30 -4.99
C VAL A 353 2.32 15.74 -4.66
N ALA A 354 1.48 16.44 -3.91
CA ALA A 354 1.81 17.74 -3.32
C ALA A 354 2.53 17.59 -1.97
N ALA A 355 3.20 18.65 -1.53
CA ALA A 355 3.92 18.67 -0.25
C ALA A 355 3.17 19.46 0.84
N THR A 356 3.17 18.94 2.06
CA THR A 356 2.72 19.64 3.26
C THR A 356 3.83 19.89 4.27
N ASP A 357 3.69 20.97 5.04
CA ASP A 357 4.49 21.21 6.24
C ASP A 357 4.08 20.27 7.39
N ARG A 358 4.78 20.39 8.52
CA ARG A 358 4.51 19.62 9.75
C ARG A 358 3.13 19.86 10.35
N GLN A 359 2.46 20.95 9.98
CA GLN A 359 1.10 21.28 10.41
C GLN A 359 0.04 20.88 9.37
N GLY A 360 0.43 20.19 8.28
CA GLY A 360 -0.47 19.70 7.25
C GLY A 360 -0.96 20.77 6.27
N LYS A 361 -0.31 21.95 6.26
CA LYS A 361 -0.61 22.99 5.27
C LYS A 361 0.26 22.78 4.05
N ALA A 362 -0.22 23.19 2.88
CA ALA A 362 0.61 23.21 1.68
C ALA A 362 1.87 24.04 1.93
N THR A 363 3.03 23.49 1.58
CA THR A 363 4.31 24.18 1.72
C THR A 363 4.37 25.39 0.79
N THR A 364 5.30 26.31 1.08
CA THR A 364 5.43 27.55 0.32
C THR A 364 5.77 27.30 -1.17
N TYR A 365 6.50 26.23 -1.45
CA TYR A 365 6.99 25.88 -2.78
C TYR A 365 6.09 24.91 -3.57
N SER A 366 5.24 24.10 -2.91
CA SER A 366 4.48 23.05 -3.59
C SER A 366 3.54 23.64 -4.64
N ASN A 367 3.70 23.22 -5.89
CA ASN A 367 2.81 23.59 -6.99
C ASN A 367 1.34 23.24 -6.65
N ARG A 368 0.42 24.04 -7.19
CA ARG A 368 -1.03 23.80 -7.11
C ARG A 368 -1.52 23.19 -8.43
N GLY A 369 -2.64 22.50 -8.46
CA GLY A 369 -3.15 21.97 -9.73
C GLY A 369 -4.29 21.00 -9.55
N ALA A 370 -5.06 20.80 -10.61
CA ALA A 370 -6.24 19.92 -10.61
C ALA A 370 -5.86 18.42 -10.68
N CYS A 371 -4.67 18.12 -11.19
CA CYS A 371 -4.15 16.74 -11.30
C CYS A 371 -3.51 16.21 -10.01
N ILE A 372 -3.36 17.02 -8.96
CA ILE A 372 -2.87 16.55 -7.65
C ILE A 372 -3.85 15.51 -7.09
N LEU A 373 -3.36 14.31 -6.81
CA LEU A 373 -4.19 13.24 -6.24
C LEU A 373 -4.24 13.31 -4.71
N VAL A 374 -3.08 13.49 -4.09
CA VAL A 374 -2.89 13.52 -2.64
C VAL A 374 -1.73 14.44 -2.27
N ALA A 375 -1.64 14.78 -1.00
CA ALA A 375 -0.49 15.47 -0.43
C ALA A 375 0.13 14.64 0.70
N ALA A 376 1.43 14.77 0.90
CA ALA A 376 2.17 14.14 1.99
C ALA A 376 3.20 15.12 2.57
N PRO A 377 3.71 14.88 3.79
CA PRO A 377 4.79 15.67 4.36
C PRO A 377 5.96 15.86 3.38
N GLY A 378 6.30 17.10 3.06
CA GLY A 378 7.47 17.44 2.24
C GLY A 378 8.42 18.42 2.94
N GLY A 379 8.05 18.90 4.12
CA GLY A 379 8.89 19.78 4.94
C GLY A 379 8.89 21.23 4.47
N GLU A 380 9.44 22.11 5.30
CA GLU A 380 9.58 23.54 5.03
C GLU A 380 10.99 23.98 5.41
N SER A 381 11.36 25.21 5.05
CA SER A 381 12.63 25.83 5.47
C SER A 381 12.81 25.69 6.99
N ASP A 382 13.97 25.19 7.42
CA ASP A 382 14.33 24.87 8.83
C ASP A 382 13.48 23.76 9.50
N ASP A 383 12.62 23.06 8.76
CA ASP A 383 11.80 21.93 9.22
C ASP A 383 11.62 20.87 8.12
N GLY A 384 12.73 20.38 7.59
CA GLY A 384 12.72 19.36 6.54
C GLY A 384 12.54 17.95 7.06
N LEU A 385 12.56 16.97 6.15
CA LEU A 385 12.51 15.57 6.52
C LEU A 385 13.93 15.07 6.79
N PHE A 386 14.10 14.41 7.95
CA PHE A 386 15.35 13.75 8.29
C PHE A 386 15.48 12.47 7.47
N THR A 387 16.53 12.35 6.66
CA THR A 387 16.72 11.16 5.82
C THR A 387 18.19 10.86 5.55
N THR A 388 18.50 9.81 4.79
CA THR A 388 19.85 9.40 4.41
C THR A 388 20.50 10.37 3.42
N ASP A 389 21.82 10.40 3.40
CA ASP A 389 22.64 11.17 2.45
C ASP A 389 23.75 10.26 1.89
N LEU A 390 24.56 10.78 0.95
CA LEU A 390 25.79 10.09 0.58
C LEU A 390 26.81 10.11 1.72
N LEU A 391 27.61 9.04 1.82
CA LEU A 391 28.55 8.87 2.92
C LEU A 391 29.61 9.99 3.01
N GLY A 392 29.90 10.40 4.24
CA GLY A 392 30.97 11.31 4.63
C GLY A 392 30.69 12.79 4.33
N ARG A 393 31.49 13.39 3.44
CA ARG A 393 31.39 14.83 3.08
C ARG A 393 30.75 15.07 1.72
N GLN A 394 30.08 14.06 1.20
CA GLN A 394 29.34 14.13 -0.05
C GLN A 394 27.91 14.57 0.27
N GLY A 395 27.10 14.84 -0.75
CA GLY A 395 25.68 15.07 -0.47
C GLY A 395 25.28 16.48 -0.07
N TYR A 396 24.16 16.55 0.64
CA TYR A 396 23.64 17.77 1.27
C TYR A 396 24.52 18.17 2.47
N THR A 397 24.92 17.20 3.29
CA THR A 397 25.68 17.43 4.51
C THR A 397 27.18 17.32 4.25
N THR A 398 27.81 18.43 3.86
CA THR A 398 29.26 18.46 3.57
C THR A 398 30.17 18.48 4.81
N SER A 399 29.60 18.41 6.02
CA SER A 399 30.32 18.52 7.30
C SER A 399 30.18 17.26 8.15
N THR A 400 31.29 16.54 8.35
CA THR A 400 31.41 15.38 9.25
C THR A 400 31.39 15.74 10.74
N ARG A 401 31.06 16.99 11.10
CA ARG A 401 30.87 17.41 12.50
C ARG A 401 29.40 17.31 12.95
N GLY A 402 28.52 16.81 12.08
CA GLY A 402 27.09 16.58 12.33
C GLY A 402 26.77 15.16 12.82
N LEU A 403 25.47 14.83 12.84
CA LEU A 403 24.95 13.50 13.15
C LEU A 403 25.38 12.47 12.09
N GLY A 404 25.73 11.25 12.51
CA GLY A 404 26.09 10.14 11.63
C GLY A 404 27.20 10.45 10.63
N GLU A 405 28.25 11.16 11.04
CA GLU A 405 29.44 11.50 10.22
C GLU A 405 29.18 12.24 8.89
N GLY A 406 27.97 12.76 8.68
CA GLY A 406 27.55 13.42 7.42
C GLY A 406 26.72 12.53 6.50
N ASP A 407 26.43 11.29 6.91
CA ASP A 407 25.68 10.28 6.16
C ASP A 407 24.16 10.54 6.18
N TYR A 408 23.70 11.58 6.90
CA TYR A 408 22.28 11.90 7.04
C TYR A 408 22.03 13.39 6.87
N ILE A 409 20.80 13.71 6.48
CA ILE A 409 20.29 15.07 6.31
C ILE A 409 19.47 15.43 7.56
N PRO A 410 19.98 16.28 8.46
CA PRO A 410 19.26 16.69 9.66
C PRO A 410 18.10 17.64 9.31
N ASN A 411 17.06 17.76 10.17
CA ASN A 411 15.86 18.56 9.85
C ASN A 411 16.17 20.03 9.54
N GLU A 412 17.21 20.61 10.15
CA GLU A 412 17.60 22.02 9.96
C GLU A 412 18.19 22.29 8.57
N ILE A 413 18.88 21.31 7.98
CA ILE A 413 19.32 21.37 6.58
C ILE A 413 18.15 20.93 5.68
N GLY A 414 17.56 19.80 6.06
CA GLY A 414 16.27 19.30 5.64
C GLY A 414 16.21 18.84 4.18
N PHE A 415 15.84 17.57 3.95
CA PHE A 415 15.36 17.22 2.62
C PHE A 415 13.93 17.76 2.48
N ILE A 416 13.79 18.80 1.66
CA ILE A 416 12.52 19.49 1.40
C ILE A 416 12.11 19.35 -0.06
N GLY A 417 10.81 19.33 -0.30
CA GLY A 417 10.26 19.31 -1.66
C GLY A 417 9.09 18.36 -1.81
N THR A 418 8.39 18.45 -2.94
CA THR A 418 7.54 17.36 -3.40
C THR A 418 8.32 16.07 -3.65
N SER A 419 9.65 16.17 -3.83
CA SER A 419 10.59 15.06 -3.87
C SER A 419 10.78 14.36 -2.52
N ALA A 420 10.46 15.02 -1.41
CA ALA A 420 10.38 14.41 -0.09
C ALA A 420 8.98 13.82 0.18
N ALA A 421 7.92 14.36 -0.43
CA ALA A 421 6.54 13.88 -0.26
C ALA A 421 6.21 12.62 -1.10
N ALA A 422 6.63 12.59 -2.37
CA ALA A 422 6.40 11.47 -3.28
C ALA A 422 6.88 10.10 -2.74
N PRO A 423 8.11 9.95 -2.19
CA PRO A 423 8.56 8.68 -1.62
C PRO A 423 7.68 8.20 -0.46
N LEU A 424 7.07 9.12 0.31
CA LEU A 424 6.17 8.71 1.37
C LEU A 424 4.88 8.07 0.84
N VAL A 425 4.36 8.61 -0.26
CA VAL A 425 3.20 8.03 -0.95
C VAL A 425 3.56 6.70 -1.62
N SER A 426 4.77 6.58 -2.18
CA SER A 426 5.32 5.31 -2.68
C SER A 426 5.37 4.26 -1.58
N GLY A 427 5.87 4.62 -0.39
CA GLY A 427 5.88 3.75 0.78
C GLY A 427 4.46 3.34 1.21
N MET A 428 3.52 4.29 1.31
CA MET A 428 2.12 3.98 1.66
C MET A 428 1.44 3.05 0.64
N ALA A 429 1.69 3.25 -0.66
CA ALA A 429 1.21 2.35 -1.71
C ALA A 429 1.80 0.94 -1.52
N GLY A 430 3.09 0.84 -1.15
CA GLY A 430 3.73 -0.42 -0.85
C GLY A 430 3.13 -1.13 0.36
N LEU A 431 2.80 -0.40 1.43
CA LEU A 431 2.12 -0.97 2.59
C LEU A 431 0.75 -1.56 2.20
N ALA A 432 0.00 -0.87 1.33
CA ALA A 432 -1.28 -1.38 0.83
C ALA A 432 -1.10 -2.65 -0.01
N LEU A 433 -0.10 -2.69 -0.90
CA LEU A 433 0.21 -3.89 -1.69
C LEU A 433 0.68 -5.06 -0.84
N GLY A 434 1.44 -4.79 0.22
CA GLY A 434 1.88 -5.81 1.17
C GLY A 434 0.72 -6.41 1.99
N VAL A 435 -0.45 -5.74 2.05
CA VAL A 435 -1.69 -6.32 2.58
C VAL A 435 -2.44 -7.10 1.51
N ASN A 436 -2.56 -6.53 0.31
CA ASN A 436 -3.28 -7.13 -0.79
C ASN A 436 -2.53 -6.94 -2.13
N PRO A 437 -1.74 -7.94 -2.57
CA PRO A 437 -0.97 -7.86 -3.81
C PRO A 437 -1.85 -7.93 -5.07
N ASN A 438 -3.17 -8.12 -4.94
CA ASN A 438 -4.11 -8.12 -6.06
C ASN A 438 -4.72 -6.75 -6.37
N LEU A 439 -4.41 -5.72 -5.58
CA LEU A 439 -4.81 -4.35 -5.89
C LEU A 439 -4.20 -3.91 -7.22
N SER A 440 -5.04 -3.40 -8.11
CA SER A 440 -4.60 -2.69 -9.30
C SER A 440 -4.06 -1.30 -8.94
N ASN A 441 -3.32 -0.68 -9.85
CA ASN A 441 -2.87 0.71 -9.67
C ASN A 441 -4.03 1.69 -9.42
N ARG A 442 -5.19 1.49 -10.07
CA ARG A 442 -6.39 2.30 -9.82
C ARG A 442 -7.01 2.01 -8.46
N ASP A 443 -6.98 0.77 -7.97
CA ASP A 443 -7.44 0.48 -6.61
C ASP A 443 -6.58 1.23 -5.60
N VAL A 444 -5.25 1.28 -5.82
CA VAL A 444 -4.34 2.05 -4.97
C VAL A 444 -4.63 3.55 -5.06
N GLN A 445 -4.85 4.11 -6.26
CA GLN A 445 -5.30 5.51 -6.40
C GLN A 445 -6.58 5.77 -5.60
N GLN A 446 -7.59 4.90 -5.70
CA GLN A 446 -8.84 5.05 -4.96
C GLN A 446 -8.66 4.92 -3.44
N LEU A 447 -7.80 4.01 -2.97
CA LEU A 447 -7.47 3.88 -1.56
C LEU A 447 -6.82 5.16 -1.02
N LEU A 448 -5.87 5.74 -1.76
CA LEU A 448 -5.23 7.00 -1.39
C LEU A 448 -6.24 8.15 -1.32
N ILE A 449 -7.13 8.29 -2.32
CA ILE A 449 -8.19 9.31 -2.31
C ILE A 449 -9.15 9.12 -1.13
N ALA A 450 -9.65 7.90 -0.93
CA ALA A 450 -10.67 7.62 0.08
C ALA A 450 -10.15 7.70 1.52
N SER A 451 -8.83 7.62 1.73
CA SER A 451 -8.19 7.67 3.05
C SER A 451 -7.46 8.98 3.35
N ALA A 452 -7.35 9.88 2.37
CA ALA A 452 -6.84 11.23 2.56
C ALA A 452 -7.69 12.00 3.60
N ARG A 453 -7.05 12.92 4.33
CA ARG A 453 -7.64 13.63 5.48
C ARG A 453 -7.79 15.12 5.24
#